data_AF-A0A438E9F1-F1
#
_entry.id   AF-A0A438E9F1-F1
#
_cell.length_a   1.000
_cell.length_b   1.000
_cell.length_c   1.000
_cell.angle_alpha   90.00
_cell.angle_beta   90.00
_cell.angle_gamma   90.00
#
_symmetry.space_group_name_H-M   'P 1'
#
loop_
_entity.id
_entity.type
_entity.pdbx_description
1 polymer ?
#
loop_
_entity_poly.entity_id
_entity_poly.type
_entity_poly.pdbx_seq_one_letter_code
_entity_poly.pdbx_strand_id
1 'polypeptide(L)'
;MQLKEELTLIQCGNRSISDFLHVVKALADEIAIIDDPIFYDDLTLYVLNELGHDFHEIAVPIRAREKSLVFEELHDLLAGHESYLQHMEVATQQMVMTTNFINKGQPSSGGDFSKKSYKPNWSQRN
;
A
#
# COMPACT_ATOMS: atom_id res chain seq x y z
N MET A 1 -34.21 -12.66 3.56
CA MET A 1 -34.15 -12.41 2.10
C MET A 1 -32.73 -12.75 1.71
N GLN A 2 -32.53 -13.73 0.82
CA GLN A 2 -31.20 -14.28 0.53
C GLN A 2 -30.20 -13.21 0.05
N LEU A 3 -30.65 -12.21 -0.73
CA LEU A 3 -29.81 -11.12 -1.22
C LEU A 3 -29.26 -10.21 -0.11
N LYS A 4 -30.04 -9.94 0.95
CA LYS A 4 -29.57 -9.15 2.11
C LYS A 4 -28.53 -9.93 2.92
N GLU A 5 -28.70 -11.25 3.01
CA GLU A 5 -27.72 -12.14 3.64
C GLU A 5 -26.43 -12.20 2.81
N GLU A 6 -26.53 -12.34 1.48
CA GLU A 6 -25.39 -12.30 0.57
C GLU A 6 -24.64 -10.98 0.64
N LEU A 7 -25.35 -9.85 0.73
CA LEU A 7 -24.74 -8.56 0.95
C LEU A 7 -23.87 -8.61 2.21
N THR A 8 -24.40 -9.01 3.37
CA THR A 8 -23.62 -9.05 4.63
C THR A 8 -22.38 -9.95 4.62
N LEU A 9 -22.25 -10.85 3.64
CA LEU A 9 -21.12 -11.77 3.53
C LEU A 9 -20.00 -11.27 2.62
N ILE A 10 -20.21 -10.18 1.87
CA ILE A 10 -19.17 -9.65 0.99
C ILE A 10 -18.13 -8.92 1.82
N GLN A 11 -16.90 -9.41 1.75
CA GLN A 11 -15.74 -8.72 2.34
C GLN A 11 -14.92 -8.05 1.25
N CYS A 12 -14.25 -6.94 1.51
CA CYS A 12 -13.31 -6.38 0.53
C CYS A 12 -12.20 -7.41 0.21
N GLY A 13 -11.62 -8.03 1.26
CA GLY A 13 -10.58 -9.04 1.12
C GLY A 13 -9.37 -8.50 0.35
N ASN A 14 -8.91 -9.25 -0.66
CA ASN A 14 -7.80 -8.85 -1.53
C ASN A 14 -8.26 -8.14 -2.83
N ARG A 15 -9.54 -7.78 -2.93
CA ARG A 15 -10.08 -7.09 -4.11
C ARG A 15 -9.74 -5.61 -4.05
N SER A 16 -9.72 -4.96 -5.22
CA SER A 16 -9.66 -3.50 -5.27
C SER A 16 -10.93 -2.89 -4.67
N ILE A 17 -10.82 -1.66 -4.15
CA ILE A 17 -11.98 -0.92 -3.64
C ILE A 17 -13.05 -0.75 -4.73
N SER A 18 -12.63 -0.49 -5.97
CA SER A 18 -13.55 -0.32 -7.09
C SER A 18 -14.34 -1.60 -7.39
N ASP A 19 -13.67 -2.76 -7.40
CA ASP A 19 -14.35 -4.04 -7.65
C ASP A 19 -15.30 -4.39 -6.51
N PHE A 20 -14.87 -4.17 -5.26
CA PHE A 20 -15.70 -4.40 -4.08
C PHE A 20 -16.97 -3.54 -4.11
N LEU A 21 -16.82 -2.22 -4.31
CA LEU A 21 -17.95 -1.29 -4.36
C LEU A 21 -18.87 -1.58 -5.54
N HIS A 22 -18.35 -2.05 -6.67
CA HIS A 22 -19.17 -2.45 -7.81
C HIS A 22 -20.12 -3.60 -7.46
N VAL A 23 -19.62 -4.65 -6.79
CA VAL A 23 -20.45 -5.79 -6.36
C VAL A 23 -21.48 -5.36 -5.33
N VAL A 24 -21.08 -4.55 -4.34
CA VAL A 24 -21.98 -4.01 -3.31
C VAL A 24 -23.12 -3.20 -3.94
N LYS A 25 -22.78 -2.32 -4.90
CA LYS A 25 -23.77 -1.51 -5.61
C LYS A 25 -24.73 -2.38 -6.43
N ALA A 26 -24.21 -3.37 -7.16
CA ALA A 26 -25.03 -4.26 -7.97
C ALA A 26 -26.09 -5.00 -7.12
N LEU A 27 -25.69 -5.51 -5.94
CA LEU A 27 -26.64 -6.15 -5.03
C LEU A 27 -27.62 -5.15 -4.42
N ALA A 28 -27.17 -3.96 -4.03
CA ALA A 28 -28.09 -2.93 -3.53
C ALA A 28 -29.13 -2.54 -4.58
N ASP A 29 -28.73 -2.42 -5.85
CA ASP A 29 -29.61 -2.16 -6.98
C ASP A 29 -30.60 -3.32 -7.21
N GLU A 30 -30.16 -4.59 -7.10
CA GLU A 30 -31.04 -5.77 -7.18
C GLU A 30 -32.07 -5.83 -6.05
N ILE A 31 -31.68 -5.49 -4.82
CA ILE A 31 -32.59 -5.44 -3.68
C ILE A 31 -33.58 -4.28 -3.86
N ALA A 32 -33.16 -3.15 -4.43
CA ALA A 32 -34.06 -2.05 -4.76
C ALA A 32 -35.10 -2.43 -5.82
N ILE A 33 -34.75 -3.29 -6.78
CA ILE A 33 -35.68 -3.79 -7.82
C ILE A 33 -36.84 -4.59 -7.22
N ILE A 34 -36.64 -5.28 -6.10
CA ILE A 34 -37.69 -6.06 -5.40
C ILE A 34 -38.44 -5.23 -4.34
N ASP A 35 -38.45 -3.90 -4.48
CA ASP A 35 -39.11 -2.92 -3.60
C ASP A 35 -38.60 -2.94 -2.13
N ASP A 36 -37.33 -3.31 -1.91
CA ASP A 36 -36.71 -3.32 -0.56
C ASP A 36 -35.38 -2.53 -0.51
N PRO A 37 -35.34 -1.27 -0.98
CA PRO A 37 -34.10 -0.52 -1.12
C PRO A 37 -33.35 -0.33 0.21
N ILE A 38 -32.03 -0.40 0.15
CA ILE A 38 -31.15 -0.13 1.30
C ILE A 38 -30.87 1.37 1.35
N PHE A 39 -30.97 1.97 2.53
CA PHE A 39 -30.61 3.38 2.71
C PHE A 39 -29.11 3.59 2.50
N TYR A 40 -28.74 4.72 1.90
CA TYR A 40 -27.33 5.04 1.64
C TYR A 40 -26.47 5.07 2.90
N ASP A 41 -27.02 5.51 4.03
CA ASP A 41 -26.30 5.52 5.31
C ASP A 41 -26.00 4.09 5.80
N ASP A 42 -26.98 3.18 5.67
CA ASP A 42 -26.80 1.77 6.02
C ASP A 42 -25.82 1.08 5.07
N LEU A 43 -25.89 1.38 3.77
CA LEU A 43 -24.97 0.86 2.77
C LEU A 43 -23.54 1.35 3.03
N THR A 44 -23.38 2.62 3.41
CA THR A 44 -22.09 3.21 3.80
C THR A 44 -21.53 2.52 5.03
N LEU A 45 -22.36 2.33 6.07
CA LEU A 45 -21.93 1.63 7.28
C LEU A 45 -21.49 0.19 6.98
N TYR A 46 -22.25 -0.50 6.14
CA TYR A 46 -21.94 -1.85 5.69
C TYR A 46 -20.58 -1.90 4.96
N VAL A 47 -20.38 -1.04 3.96
CA VAL A 47 -19.09 -0.91 3.25
C VAL A 47 -17.95 -0.71 4.24
N LEU A 48 -18.05 0.26 5.14
CA LEU A 48 -16.98 0.61 6.08
C LEU A 48 -16.70 -0.44 7.15
N ASN A 49 -17.64 -1.37 7.42
CA ASN A 49 -17.41 -2.47 8.35
C ASN A 49 -16.62 -3.61 7.70
N GLU A 50 -16.77 -3.79 6.39
CA GLU A 50 -16.14 -4.87 5.62
C GLU A 50 -14.77 -4.48 5.03
N LEU A 51 -14.31 -3.26 5.31
CA LEU A 51 -12.96 -2.81 4.98
C LEU A 51 -11.94 -3.30 6.02
N GLY A 52 -10.73 -3.58 5.54
CA GLY A 52 -9.61 -3.99 6.40
C GLY A 52 -9.10 -2.87 7.31
N HIS A 53 -8.20 -3.22 8.23
CA HIS A 53 -7.61 -2.31 9.21
C HIS A 53 -6.97 -1.05 8.58
N ASP A 54 -6.39 -1.17 7.38
CA ASP A 54 -5.72 -0.06 6.69
C ASP A 54 -6.66 1.09 6.29
N PHE A 55 -7.96 0.84 6.27
CA PHE A 55 -9.00 1.84 6.00
C PHE A 55 -9.60 2.45 7.27
N HIS A 56 -9.19 2.00 8.47
CA HIS A 56 -9.76 2.49 9.72
C HIS A 56 -9.61 4.02 9.86
N GLU A 57 -8.45 4.56 9.45
CA GLU A 57 -8.16 5.98 9.52
C GLU A 57 -9.13 6.84 8.72
N ILE A 58 -9.55 6.39 7.53
CA ILE A 58 -10.53 7.10 6.70
C ILE A 58 -11.97 6.75 7.07
N ALA A 59 -12.23 5.56 7.61
CA ALA A 59 -13.56 5.13 8.00
C ALA A 59 -14.13 5.94 9.17
N VAL A 60 -13.30 6.29 10.17
CA VAL A 60 -13.72 7.08 11.34
C VAL A 60 -14.32 8.45 10.96
N PRO A 61 -13.63 9.32 10.22
CA PRO A 61 -14.18 10.63 9.84
C PRO A 61 -15.39 10.51 8.90
N ILE A 62 -15.46 9.47 8.06
CA ILE A 62 -16.65 9.21 7.24
C ILE A 62 -17.86 8.90 8.13
N ARG A 63 -17.71 8.03 9.14
CA ARG A 63 -18.80 7.68 10.08
C ARG A 63 -19.25 8.86 10.95
N ALA A 64 -18.34 9.79 11.26
CA ALA A 64 -18.63 10.96 12.07
C ALA A 64 -19.32 12.09 11.27
N ARG A 65 -19.42 11.98 9.95
CA ARG A 65 -20.00 13.01 9.08
C ARG A 65 -21.52 13.11 9.33
N GLU A 66 -22.01 14.31 9.61
CA GLU A 66 -23.45 14.56 9.83
C GLU A 66 -24.26 14.51 8.53
N LYS A 67 -23.63 14.81 7.40
CA LYS A 67 -24.27 14.78 6.08
C LYS A 67 -24.08 13.41 5.44
N SER A 68 -25.19 12.82 4.99
CA SER A 68 -25.19 11.59 4.19
C SER A 68 -24.31 11.75 2.92
N LEU A 69 -23.51 10.72 2.62
CA LEU A 69 -22.69 10.65 1.41
C LEU A 69 -23.52 10.05 0.28
N VAL A 70 -23.38 10.61 -0.92
CA VAL A 70 -23.80 9.86 -2.11
C VAL A 70 -22.77 8.77 -2.42
N PHE A 71 -23.19 7.72 -3.11
CA PHE A 71 -22.35 6.55 -3.34
C PHE A 71 -21.06 6.87 -4.11
N GLU A 72 -21.12 7.83 -5.05
CA GLU A 72 -19.95 8.30 -5.78
C GLU A 72 -18.92 9.00 -4.86
N GLU A 73 -19.39 9.81 -3.91
CA GLU A 73 -18.50 10.48 -2.94
C GLU A 73 -17.79 9.44 -2.05
N LEU A 74 -18.50 8.38 -1.64
CA LEU A 74 -17.90 7.28 -0.87
C LEU A 74 -16.86 6.53 -1.70
N HIS A 75 -17.14 6.27 -2.98
CA HIS A 75 -16.21 5.62 -3.89
C HIS A 75 -14.91 6.42 -4.06
N ASP A 76 -15.01 7.71 -4.38
CA ASP A 76 -13.85 8.58 -4.60
C ASP A 76 -12.95 8.66 -3.37
N LEU A 77 -13.55 8.77 -2.17
CA LEU A 77 -12.80 8.82 -0.91
C LEU A 77 -12.02 7.52 -0.65
N LEU A 78 -12.67 6.37 -0.81
CA LEU A 78 -12.05 5.08 -0.55
C LEU A 78 -10.99 4.73 -1.60
N ALA A 79 -11.24 5.02 -2.88
CA ALA A 79 -10.28 4.81 -3.97
C ALA A 79 -9.05 5.73 -3.84
N GLY A 80 -9.26 6.97 -3.39
CA GLY A 80 -8.19 7.90 -3.05
C GLY A 80 -7.30 7.38 -1.93
N HIS A 81 -7.90 6.81 -0.88
CA HIS A 81 -7.16 6.20 0.23
C HIS A 81 -6.40 4.93 -0.18
N GLU A 82 -7.00 4.07 -1.01
CA GLU A 82 -6.32 2.90 -1.58
C GLU A 82 -5.06 3.31 -2.35
N SER A 83 -5.16 4.36 -3.18
CA SER A 83 -4.02 4.92 -3.91
C SER A 83 -2.94 5.47 -2.96
N TYR A 84 -3.35 6.14 -1.88
CA TYR A 84 -2.43 6.64 -0.84
C TYR A 84 -1.66 5.50 -0.16
N LEU A 85 -2.34 4.43 0.23
CA LEU A 85 -1.72 3.24 0.83
C LEU A 85 -0.70 2.60 -0.12
N GLN A 86 -1.04 2.44 -1.40
CA GLN A 86 -0.12 1.92 -2.41
C GLN A 86 1.15 2.78 -2.54
N HIS A 87 1.00 4.11 -2.54
CA HIS A 87 2.14 5.02 -2.58
C HIS A 87 3.03 4.93 -1.34
N MET A 88 2.45 4.79 -0.16
CA MET A 88 3.19 4.57 1.08
C MET A 88 3.95 3.24 1.06
N GLU A 89 3.33 2.18 0.58
CA GLU A 89 3.96 0.87 0.46
C GLU A 89 5.19 0.94 -0.45
N VAL A 90 5.08 1.58 -1.62
CA VAL A 90 6.22 1.77 -2.54
C VAL A 90 7.34 2.58 -1.88
N ALA A 91 7.00 3.67 -1.19
CA ALA A 91 8.00 4.51 -0.52
C ALA A 91 8.74 3.77 0.59
N THR A 92 8.04 2.97 1.39
CA THR A 92 8.66 2.14 2.44
C THR A 92 9.56 1.06 1.84
N GLN A 93 9.15 0.40 0.76
CA GLN A 93 9.98 -0.58 0.05
C GLN A 93 11.27 0.05 -0.51
N GLN A 94 11.20 1.25 -1.09
CA GLN A 94 12.37 1.97 -1.61
C GLN A 94 13.40 2.33 -0.51
N MET A 95 12.94 2.66 0.70
CA MET A 95 13.82 2.94 1.85
C MET A 95 14.55 1.68 2.34
N VAL A 96 13.89 0.53 2.30
CA VAL A 96 14.51 -0.77 2.66
C VAL A 96 15.56 -1.19 1.63
N MET A 97 15.32 -0.96 0.33
CA MET A 97 16.27 -1.32 -0.73
C MET A 97 17.55 -0.47 -0.71
N THR A 98 17.45 0.82 -0.40
CA THR A 98 18.61 1.74 -0.39
C THR A 98 19.57 1.48 0.77
N THR A 99 19.08 0.95 1.90
CA THR A 99 19.92 0.61 3.06
C THR A 99 20.78 -0.64 2.81
N ASN A 100 20.30 -1.58 1.99
CA ASN A 100 21.04 -2.81 1.66
C ASN A 100 22.21 -2.60 0.66
N PHE A 101 22.35 -1.40 0.06
CA PHE A 101 23.38 -1.12 -0.95
C PHE A 101 24.75 -0.68 -0.38
N ILE A 102 24.91 -0.55 0.94
CA ILE A 102 26.19 -0.18 1.58
C ILE A 102 26.86 -1.42 2.20
N ASN A 103 27.37 -2.35 1.37
CA ASN A 103 28.46 -3.24 1.83
C ASN A 103 29.31 -3.93 0.75
N LYS A 104 29.37 -3.43 -0.49
CA LYS A 104 30.28 -4.01 -1.50
C LYS A 104 31.02 -2.92 -2.27
N GLY A 105 31.90 -2.20 -1.58
CA GLY A 105 32.72 -1.16 -2.19
C GLY A 105 33.89 -0.67 -1.34
N GLN A 106 34.86 -1.57 -1.06
CA GLN A 106 36.27 -1.28 -0.70
C GLN A 106 36.54 -0.53 0.64
N PRO A 107 37.71 -0.73 1.32
CA PRO A 107 39.07 -0.73 0.76
C PRO A 107 39.96 -1.88 1.26
N SER A 108 41.04 -2.24 0.55
CA SER A 108 42.40 -1.89 1.00
C SER A 108 43.38 -2.08 -0.15
N SER A 109 43.98 -0.98 -0.64
CA SER A 109 45.18 -1.06 -1.45
C SER A 109 46.32 -1.55 -0.54
N GLY A 110 46.72 -2.80 -0.70
CA GLY A 110 47.94 -3.34 -0.08
C GLY A 110 49.14 -2.61 -0.66
N GLY A 111 49.69 -1.67 0.09
CA GLY A 111 50.96 -1.03 -0.19
C GLY A 111 52.08 -2.05 -0.04
N ASP A 112 52.60 -2.52 -1.17
CA ASP A 112 53.71 -3.46 -1.26
C ASP A 112 55.04 -2.73 -0.98
N PHE A 113 55.47 -2.68 0.29
CA PHE A 113 56.79 -2.18 0.68
C PHE A 113 57.85 -3.25 0.42
N SER A 114 58.14 -3.49 -0.85
CA SER A 114 59.32 -4.25 -1.26
C SER A 114 60.59 -3.41 -1.05
N LYS A 115 61.27 -3.60 0.09
CA LYS A 115 62.65 -3.12 0.32
C LYS A 115 63.60 -3.75 -0.71
N LYS A 116 63.86 -3.06 -1.82
CA LYS A 116 65.00 -3.37 -2.71
C LYS A 116 66.24 -2.65 -2.21
N SER A 117 67.10 -3.39 -1.52
CA SER A 117 68.45 -2.97 -1.18
C SER A 117 69.30 -2.88 -2.46
N TYR A 118 69.58 -1.66 -2.93
CA TYR A 118 70.61 -1.44 -3.94
C TYR A 118 71.97 -1.38 -3.24
N LYS A 119 72.80 -2.41 -3.46
CA LYS A 119 74.24 -2.36 -3.16
C LYS A 119 74.95 -1.61 -4.30
N PRO A 120 75.66 -0.50 -4.07
CA PRO A 120 76.54 0.06 -5.08
C PRO A 120 77.84 -0.76 -5.14
N ASN A 121 78.04 -1.44 -6.26
CA ASN A 121 79.30 -2.09 -6.62
C ASN A 121 80.23 -1.02 -7.21
N TRP A 122 81.23 -0.59 -6.45
CA TRP A 122 82.34 0.19 -6.99
C TRP A 122 83.45 -0.78 -7.40
N SER A 123 83.60 -0.94 -8.70
CA SER A 123 84.75 -1.59 -9.30
C SER A 123 85.46 -0.61 -10.23
N GLN A 124 86.79 -0.58 -10.09
CA GLN A 124 87.84 -0.26 -11.07
C GLN A 124 88.58 1.09 -11.00
N ARG A 125 89.91 0.91 -10.94
CA ARG A 125 90.99 1.62 -11.67
C ARG A 125 91.21 3.08 -11.26
N ASN A 126 92.43 3.54 -10.99
CA ASN A 126 93.72 3.25 -11.63
C ASN A 126 94.86 3.53 -10.64
#